data_AF-A0A0N6YVZ3-F1
#
_entry.id   AF-A0A0N6YVZ3-F1
#
_cell.length_a   1.000
_cell.length_b   1.000
_cell.length_c   1.000
_cell.angle_alpha   90.00
_cell.angle_beta   90.00
_cell.angle_gamma   90.00
#
_symmetry.space_group_name_H-M   'P 1'
#
loop_
_entity.id
_entity.type
_entity.pdbx_description
1 polymer ?
#
loop_
_entity_poly.entity_id
_entity_poly.type
_entity_poly.pdbx_seq_one_letter_code
_entity_poly.pdbx_strand_id
1 'polypeptide(L)' 'WQVSLQDYTGFHFCGGSLINENWVVTAAHCNVRTSHRVILGEHDRSSNAEDIQVMKVGKVFKHPRYNG' A
#
# COMPACT_ATOMS: atom_id res chain seq x y z
N TRP A 1 2.14 11.88 -0.10
CA TRP A 1 0.98 11.08 -0.54
C TRP A 1 1.39 9.73 -1.12
N GLN A 2 2.64 9.54 -1.58
CA GLN A 2 3.12 8.25 -2.08
C GLN A 2 2.96 7.14 -1.03
N VAL A 3 2.55 5.96 -1.49
CA VAL A 3 2.39 4.75 -0.69
C VAL A 3 3.23 3.61 -1.28
N SER A 4 3.86 2.85 -0.40
CA SER A 4 4.54 1.61 -0.72
C SER A 4 3.70 0.44 -0.18
N LEU A 5 3.20 -0.43 -1.07
CA LEU A 5 2.39 -1.59 -0.71
C LEU A 5 3.31 -2.80 -0.60
N GLN A 6 3.35 -3.39 0.59
CA GLN A 6 4.23 -4.50 0.91
C GLN A 6 3.44 -5.76 1.28
N ASP A 7 3.98 -6.92 0.96
CA ASP A 7 3.43 -8.18 1.44
C ASP A 7 3.77 -8.40 2.93
N TYR A 8 3.43 -9.58 3.46
CA TYR A 8 3.69 -9.88 4.88
C TYR A 8 5.18 -10.02 5.22
N THR A 9 6.04 -10.22 4.22
CA THR A 9 7.50 -10.32 4.37
C THR A 9 8.19 -8.95 4.33
N GLY A 10 7.48 -7.90 3.94
CA GLY A 10 8.03 -6.56 3.71
C GLY A 10 8.48 -6.33 2.26
N PHE A 11 8.22 -7.26 1.35
CA PHE A 11 8.51 -7.06 -0.07
C PHE A 11 7.49 -6.11 -0.68
N HIS A 12 7.95 -4.97 -1.19
CA HIS A 12 7.10 -4.06 -1.94
C HIS A 12 6.83 -4.61 -3.34
N PHE A 13 5.54 -4.66 -3.68
CA PHE A 13 5.05 -5.19 -4.94
C PHE A 13 4.29 -4.16 -5.77
N CYS A 14 3.82 -3.06 -5.17
CA CYS A 14 3.07 -2.01 -5.86
C CYS A 14 3.16 -0.66 -5.16
N GLY A 15 2.83 0.40 -5.90
CA GLY A 15 2.60 1.74 -5.36
C GLY A 15 1.12 2.04 -5.11
N GLY A 16 0.86 3.18 -4.47
CA GLY A 16 -0.47 3.76 -4.34
C GLY A 16 -0.39 5.22 -3.89
N SER A 17 -1.54 5.83 -3.67
CA SER A 17 -1.64 7.21 -3.17
C SER A 17 -2.60 7.29 -1.99
N LEU A 18 -2.16 7.94 -0.91
CA LEU A 18 -3.00 8.32 0.21
C LEU A 18 -3.91 9.47 -0.23
N ILE A 19 -5.22 9.20 -0.32
CA ILE A 19 -6.22 10.19 -0.78
C ILE A 19 -6.94 10.88 0.39
N ASN A 20 -6.88 10.30 1.58
CA ASN A 20 -7.20 10.91 2.87
C ASN A 20 -6.56 10.05 3.98
N GLU A 21 -6.78 10.41 5.25
CA GLU A 21 -6.19 9.75 6.42
C GLU A 21 -6.35 8.22 6.46
N ASN A 22 -7.45 7.68 5.92
CA ASN A 22 -7.82 6.26 6.06
C ASN A 22 -7.96 5.52 4.72
N TRP A 23 -7.72 6.19 3.58
CA TRP A 23 -7.97 5.65 2.26
C TRP A 23 -6.75 5.78 1.36
N VAL A 24 -6.34 4.64 0.80
CA VAL A 24 -5.32 4.55 -0.25
C VAL A 24 -6.00 4.11 -1.54
N VAL A 25 -5.69 4.78 -2.64
CA VAL A 25 -6.04 4.35 -4.00
C VAL A 25 -4.83 3.66 -4.65
N THR A 26 -5.07 2.57 -5.37
CA THR A 26 -4.07 1.85 -6.16
C THR A 26 -4.74 1.15 -7.35
N ALA A 27 -3.95 0.57 -8.24
CA ALA A 27 -4.45 -0.19 -9.38
C ALA A 27 -5.04 -1.55 -8.93
N ALA A 28 -6.15 -1.95 -9.55
CA ALA A 28 -6.83 -3.21 -9.20
C ALA A 28 -5.96 -4.46 -9.44
N HIS A 29 -5.05 -4.41 -10.43
CA HIS A 29 -4.14 -5.52 -10.76
C HIS A 29 -3.06 -5.75 -9.69
N CYS A 30 -2.81 -4.78 -8.79
CA CYS A 30 -1.92 -4.98 -7.65
C CYS A 30 -2.44 -6.05 -6.68
N ASN A 31 -3.71 -6.44 -6.81
CA ASN A 31 -4.32 -7.55 -6.08
C ASN A 31 -4.09 -7.49 -4.57
N VAL A 32 -4.26 -6.30 -3.99
CA VAL A 32 -4.07 -6.05 -2.56
C VAL A 32 -5.00 -6.94 -1.72
N ARG A 33 -4.49 -7.45 -0.61
CA ARG A 33 -5.21 -8.28 0.37
C ARG A 33 -5.09 -7.65 1.74
N THR A 34 -5.96 -8.06 2.67
CA THR A 34 -5.91 -7.61 4.08
C THR A 34 -4.65 -8.06 4.82
N SER A 35 -3.93 -9.06 4.29
CA SER A 35 -2.62 -9.50 4.79
C SER A 35 -1.46 -8.58 4.39
N HIS A 36 -1.68 -7.64 3.47
CA HIS A 36 -0.65 -6.69 3.03
C HIS A 36 -0.53 -5.50 3.97
N ARG A 37 0.57 -4.76 3.81
CA ARG A 37 0.94 -3.59 4.58
C ARG A 37 0.98 -2.35 3.69
N VAL A 38 0.64 -1.22 4.28
CA VAL A 38 0.67 0.11 3.69
C VAL A 38 1.77 0.88 4.39
N ILE A 39 2.80 1.29 3.65
CA ILE A 39 3.92 2.06 4.16
C ILE A 39 3.79 3.51 3.68
N LEU A 40 3.87 4.44 4.62
CA LEU A 40 3.77 5.89 4.41
C LEU A 40 5.02 6.58 4.95
N GLY A 41 5.43 7.67 4.29
CA GLY A 41 6.59 8.47 4.71
C GLY A 41 7.94 7.92 4.24
N GLU A 42 7.97 6.77 3.57
CA GLU A 42 9.17 6.15 3.01
C GLU A 42 9.61 6.86 1.71
N HIS A 43 10.87 7.28 1.66
CA HIS A 43 11.54 7.80 0.46
C HIS A 43 12.63 6.84 -0.02
N ASP A 44 13.43 6.28 0.90
CA ASP A 44 14.51 5.34 0.59
C ASP A 44 14.24 3.95 1.19
N ARG A 45 13.80 3.04 0.34
CA ARG A 45 13.51 1.63 0.68
C ARG A 45 14.73 0.80 1.10
N SER A 46 15.94 1.30 0.88
CA SER A 46 17.18 0.64 1.30
C SER A 46 17.65 1.08 2.69
N SER A 47 16.95 2.02 3.31
CA SER A 47 17.27 2.60 4.61
C SER A 47 16.14 2.37 5.62
N ASN A 48 16.51 2.32 6.90
CA ASN A 48 15.57 2.28 8.03
C ASN A 48 15.66 3.56 8.88
N ALA A 49 16.26 4.63 8.36
CA ALA A 49 16.50 5.87 9.10
C ALA A 49 15.29 6.81 9.14
N GLU A 50 14.27 6.55 8.32
CA GLU A 50 13.11 7.42 8.16
C GLU A 50 12.00 7.06 9.15
N ASP A 51 11.25 8.06 9.60
CA ASP A 51 10.05 7.84 10.42
C ASP A 51 8.87 7.44 9.52
N ILE A 52 8.72 6.14 9.33
CA ILE A 52 7.68 5.54 8.48
C ILE A 52 6.48 5.09 9.31
N GLN A 53 5.30 5.13 8.71
CA GLN A 53 4.10 4.52 9.29
C GLN A 53 3.76 3.22 8.57
N VAL A 54 3.59 2.15 9.35
CA VAL A 54 3.20 0.83 8.86
C VAL A 54 1.75 0.55 9.26
N MET A 55 0.86 0.59 8.29
CA MET A 55 -0.57 0.40 8.49
C MET A 55 -1.05 -0.94 7.95
N LYS A 56 -1.97 -1.59 8.66
CA LYS A 56 -2.66 -2.80 8.16
C LYS A 56 -3.82 -2.41 7.25
N VAL A 57 -4.06 -3.22 6.22
CA VAL A 57 -5.21 -3.03 5.33
C VAL A 57 -6.48 -3.54 6.01
N GLY A 58 -7.39 -2.64 6.37
CA GLY A 58 -8.67 -3.01 6.99
C GLY A 58 -9.67 -3.65 6.02
N LYS A 59 -9.79 -3.10 4.80
CA LYS A 59 -10.69 -3.60 3.75
C LYS A 59 -10.18 -3.22 2.37
N VAL A 60 -10.50 -4.04 1.38
CA VAL A 60 -10.13 -3.81 -0.03
C VAL A 60 -11.39 -3.62 -0.86
N PHE A 61 -11.43 -2.56 -1.67
CA PHE A 61 -12.52 -2.27 -2.58
C PHE A 61 -11.99 -2.31 -4.01
N LYS A 62 -12.20 -3.44 -4.69
CA LYS A 62 -11.84 -3.62 -6.09
C LYS A 62 -12.94 -3.06 -6.98
N HIS A 63 -12.58 -2.31 -8.02
CA HIS A 63 -13.57 -1.76 -8.95
C HIS A 63 -14.38 -2.90 -9.61
N PRO A 64 -15.73 -2.86 -9.62
CA PRO A 64 -16.58 -3.99 -10.01
C PRO A 64 -16.46 -4.36 -11.50
N ARG A 65 -15.96 -3.45 -12.34
CA ARG A 65 -15.74 -3.69 -13.78
C ARG A 65 -14.30 -4.07 -14.13
N TYR A 66 -13.42 -4.25 -13.15
CA TYR A 66 -12.07 -4.72 -13.43
C TYR A 66 -12.11 -6.22 -13.78
N ASN A 67 -11.55 -6.58 -14.94
CA ASN A 67 -11.66 -7.90 -15.54
C ASN A 67 -10.35 -8.69 -15.62
N GLY A 68 -9.27 -8.21 -14.99
CA GLY A 68 -7.96 -8.88 -15.01
C GLY A 68 -7.03 -8.25 -16.02
#